data_AF-A0A7V9ZXL7-F1
#
_entry.id   AF-A0A7V9ZXL7-F1
#
_cell.length_a   1.000
_cell.length_b   1.000
_cell.length_c   1.000
_cell.angle_alpha   90.00
_cell.angle_beta   90.00
_cell.angle_gamma   90.00
#
_symmetry.space_group_name_H-M   'P 1'
#
loop_
_entity.id
_entity.type
_entity.pdbx_description
1 polymer ?
#
loop_
_entity_poly.entity_id
_entity_poly.type
_entity_poly.pdbx_seq_one_letter_code
_entity_poly.pdbx_strand_id
1 'polypeptide(L)'
;AKEAAANATRAAVDQLNGHEPGVALFFDCVATRLRMGREFGNELDALKEVLGETQFAGCNTYGQVARTTGQFNGFHNCTAVVCVLPA
;
A
#
# COMPACT_ATOMS: atom_id res chain seq x y z
N ALA A 1 -2.47 10.13 2.19
CA ALA A 1 -1.88 9.38 1.07
C ALA A 1 -0.55 8.80 1.53
N LYS A 2 0.55 9.58 1.58
CA LYS A 2 1.86 9.11 2.10
C LYS A 2 1.76 8.28 3.39
N GLU A 3 1.16 8.82 4.45
CA GLU A 3 1.01 8.09 5.72
C GLU A 3 0.12 6.85 5.62
N ALA A 4 -0.93 6.88 4.78
CA ALA A 4 -1.84 5.76 4.59
C ALA A 4 -1.12 4.60 3.88
N ALA A 5 -0.33 4.90 2.86
CA ALA A 5 0.52 3.92 2.19
C ALA A 5 1.57 3.35 3.14
N ALA A 6 2.27 4.20 3.91
CA ALA A 6 3.25 3.73 4.89
C ALA A 6 2.63 2.79 5.95
N ASN A 7 1.43 3.12 6.45
CA ASN A 7 0.71 2.29 7.41
C ASN A 7 0.23 0.98 6.78
N ALA A 8 -0.29 1.01 5.56
CA ALA A 8 -0.69 -0.19 4.84
C ALA A 8 0.50 -1.13 4.59
N THR A 9 1.65 -0.59 4.19
CA THR A 9 2.87 -1.36 3.99
C THR A 9 3.38 -1.98 5.28
N ARG A 10 3.45 -1.22 6.38
CA ARG A 10 3.84 -1.76 7.70
C ARG A 10 2.91 -2.88 8.14
N ALA A 11 1.60 -2.67 8.04
CA ALA A 11 0.62 -3.70 8.40
C ALA A 11 0.76 -4.98 7.55
N ALA A 12 1.14 -4.85 6.27
CA ALA A 12 1.37 -6.00 5.40
C ALA A 12 2.69 -6.73 5.73
N VAL A 13 3.75 -6.00 6.08
CA VAL A 13 5.02 -6.58 6.55
C VAL A 13 4.84 -7.28 7.90
N ASP A 14 4.10 -6.68 8.84
CA ASP A 14 3.82 -7.28 10.15
C ASP A 14 3.08 -8.62 10.01
N GLN A 15 2.22 -8.76 8.99
CA GLN A 15 1.51 -10.01 8.67
C GLN A 15 2.43 -11.14 8.17
N LEU A 16 3.69 -10.86 7.81
CA LEU A 16 4.66 -11.90 7.49
C LEU A 16 5.15 -12.66 8.73
N ASN A 17 4.85 -12.20 9.94
CA ASN A 17 5.27 -12.84 11.20
C ASN A 17 6.79 -13.13 11.26
N GLY A 18 7.60 -12.18 10.79
CA GLY A 18 9.07 -12.27 10.83
C GLY A 18 9.73 -12.93 9.62
N HIS A 19 8.97 -13.42 8.63
CA HIS A 19 9.54 -13.84 7.35
C HIS A 19 10.01 -12.63 6.54
N GLU A 20 11.07 -12.80 5.75
CA GLU A 20 11.59 -11.72 4.91
C GLU A 20 10.63 -11.40 3.75
N PRO A 21 10.39 -10.11 3.45
CA PRO A 21 9.60 -9.69 2.28
C PRO A 21 10.26 -10.07 0.94
N GLY A 22 9.62 -10.91 0.14
CA GLY A 22 10.09 -11.30 -1.20
C GLY A 22 9.63 -10.35 -2.31
N VAL A 23 8.32 -10.04 -2.35
CA VAL A 23 7.75 -9.08 -3.31
C VAL A 23 6.49 -8.45 -2.74
N ALA A 24 6.21 -7.19 -3.10
CA ALA A 24 4.97 -6.52 -2.72
C ALA A 24 4.08 -6.17 -3.94
N LEU A 25 2.77 -6.27 -3.74
CA LEU A 25 1.76 -5.76 -4.66
C LEU A 25 1.15 -4.50 -4.05
N PHE A 26 1.13 -3.42 -4.83
CA PHE A 26 0.59 -2.13 -4.41
C PHE A 26 -0.52 -1.66 -5.34
N PHE A 27 -1.68 -1.38 -4.76
CA PHE A 27 -2.81 -0.80 -5.47
C PHE A 27 -3.25 0.46 -4.75
N ASP A 28 -3.57 1.51 -5.50
CA ASP A 28 -4.16 2.74 -4.94
C ASP A 28 -5.23 3.34 -5.87
N CYS A 29 -6.13 4.12 -5.32
CA CYS A 29 -7.27 4.63 -6.03
C CYS A 29 -6.82 5.64 -7.08
N VAL A 30 -7.34 5.51 -8.30
CA VAL A 30 -7.08 6.46 -9.38
C VAL A 30 -7.44 7.90 -8.97
N ALA A 31 -8.43 8.08 -8.09
CA ALA A 31 -8.77 9.38 -7.54
C ALA A 31 -7.62 9.99 -6.69
N THR A 32 -6.87 9.19 -5.93
CA THR A 32 -5.67 9.65 -5.21
C THR A 32 -4.62 10.14 -6.20
N ARG A 33 -4.32 9.35 -7.24
CA ARG A 33 -3.36 9.70 -8.28
C ARG A 33 -3.75 10.99 -9.00
N LEU A 34 -5.01 11.12 -9.40
CA LEU A 34 -5.52 12.31 -10.08
C LEU A 34 -5.48 13.55 -9.16
N ARG A 35 -5.80 13.39 -7.87
CA ARG A 35 -5.76 14.48 -6.88
C ARG A 35 -4.33 14.95 -6.59
N MET A 36 -3.39 14.01 -6.44
CA MET A 36 -2.00 14.32 -6.07
C MET A 36 -1.12 14.71 -7.26
N GLY A 37 -1.47 14.27 -8.47
CA GLY A 37 -0.71 14.56 -9.67
C GLY A 37 0.75 14.14 -9.55
N ARG A 38 1.66 15.11 -9.50
CA ARG A 38 3.11 14.88 -9.36
C ARG A 38 3.52 14.40 -7.97
N GLU A 39 2.74 14.72 -6.94
CA GLU A 39 3.05 14.35 -5.56
C GLU A 39 2.79 12.87 -5.26
N PHE A 40 2.18 12.12 -6.18
CA PHE A 40 1.98 10.68 -6.03
C PHE A 40 3.31 9.92 -5.85
N GLY A 41 4.42 10.46 -6.37
CA GLY A 41 5.75 9.91 -6.10
C GLY A 41 6.06 9.76 -4.61
N ASN A 42 5.58 10.70 -3.78
CA ASN A 42 5.78 10.66 -2.33
C ASN A 42 5.11 9.42 -1.69
N GLU A 43 4.04 8.92 -2.29
CA GLU A 43 3.36 7.71 -1.84
C GLU A 43 4.20 6.47 -2.17
N LEU A 44 4.75 6.41 -3.39
CA LEU A 44 5.69 5.34 -3.78
C LEU A 44 6.97 5.36 -2.95
N ASP A 45 7.46 6.54 -2.59
CA ASP A 45 8.64 6.68 -1.73
C ASP A 45 8.36 6.18 -0.32
N ALA A 46 7.14 6.38 0.22
CA ALA A 46 6.75 5.78 1.49
C ALA A 46 6.70 4.25 1.46
N LEU A 47 6.33 3.64 0.32
CA LEU A 47 6.44 2.19 0.17
C LEU A 47 7.90 1.75 0.24
N LYS A 48 8.78 2.42 -0.51
CA LYS A 48 10.23 2.11 -0.54
C LYS A 48 10.88 2.26 0.83
N GLU A 49 10.55 3.33 1.56
CA GLU A 49 11.05 3.58 2.92
C GLU A 49 10.74 2.40 3.86
N VAL A 50 9.62 1.70 3.68
CA VAL A 50 9.22 0.55 4.51
C VAL A 50 9.70 -0.78 3.95
N LEU A 51 9.67 -0.97 2.62
CA LEU A 51 10.04 -2.23 1.95
C LEU A 51 11.56 -2.42 1.79
N GLY A 52 12.35 -1.36 1.90
CA GLY A 52 13.79 -1.42 1.64
C GLY A 52 14.08 -1.85 0.19
N GLU A 53 14.86 -2.91 0.03
CA GLU A 53 15.27 -3.45 -1.27
C GLU A 53 14.19 -4.31 -1.96
N THR A 54 13.12 -4.68 -1.24
CA THR A 54 12.06 -5.54 -1.76
C THR A 54 11.32 -4.85 -2.89
N GLN A 55 11.28 -5.52 -4.04
CA GLN A 55 10.63 -5.00 -5.23
C GLN A 55 9.11 -5.00 -5.07
N PHE A 56 8.45 -4.04 -5.73
CA PHE A 56 7.00 -3.99 -5.76
C PHE A 56 6.46 -3.59 -7.12
N ALA A 57 5.24 -4.03 -7.41
CA ALA A 57 4.53 -3.72 -8.63
C ALA A 57 3.04 -3.50 -8.36
N GLY A 58 2.35 -2.84 -9.30
CA GLY A 58 0.90 -2.72 -9.29
C GLY A 58 0.40 -1.56 -10.12
N CYS A 59 -0.80 -1.08 -9.81
CA CYS A 59 -1.48 -0.08 -10.63
C CYS A 59 -2.51 0.73 -9.84
N ASN A 60 -2.94 1.84 -10.44
CA ASN A 60 -4.07 2.59 -9.93
C ASN A 60 -5.40 1.93 -10.37
N THR A 61 -6.36 1.81 -9.46
CA THR A 61 -7.66 1.16 -9.72
C THR A 61 -8.86 2.07 -9.41
N TYR A 62 -10.04 1.74 -9.94
CA TYR A 62 -11.29 2.47 -9.65
C TYR A 62 -11.93 1.92 -8.37
N GLY A 63 -11.69 2.60 -7.25
CA GLY A 63 -12.24 2.21 -5.95
C GLY A 63 -11.59 0.94 -5.41
N GLN A 64 -11.26 0.95 -4.12
CA GLN A 64 -10.70 -0.20 -3.44
C GLN A 64 -11.39 -0.35 -2.10
N VAL A 65 -12.04 -1.49 -1.91
CA VAL A 65 -12.53 -1.89 -0.59
C VAL A 65 -11.57 -2.95 -0.09
N ALA A 66 -10.62 -2.54 0.74
CA ALA A 66 -9.86 -3.46 1.57
C ALA A 66 -10.52 -3.49 2.95
N ARG A 67 -10.98 -4.67 3.36
CA ARG A 67 -11.32 -4.93 4.76
C ARG A 67 -10.33 -5.94 5.30
N THR A 68 -9.49 -5.51 6.23
CA THR A 68 -8.67 -6.42 7.02
C THR A 68 -9.43 -6.85 8.27
N THR A 69 -9.10 -8.01 8.81
CA THR A 69 -9.69 -8.52 10.05
C THR A 69 -9.47 -7.52 11.18
N GLY A 70 -10.56 -7.09 11.84
CA GLY A 70 -10.50 -6.09 12.92
C GLY A 70 -10.63 -4.64 12.47
N GLN A 71 -10.68 -4.33 11.17
CA GLN A 71 -11.03 -2.99 10.69
C GLN A 71 -12.54 -2.80 10.59
N PHE A 72 -13.08 -1.90 11.42
CA PHE A 72 -14.50 -1.51 11.40
C PHE A 72 -14.80 -0.37 10.41
N ASN A 73 -13.77 0.35 9.96
CA ASN A 73 -13.89 1.36 8.92
C ASN A 73 -13.60 0.74 7.56
N GLY A 74 -14.58 0.78 6.66
CA GLY A 74 -14.34 0.53 5.24
C GLY A 74 -13.79 1.81 4.60
N PHE A 75 -12.59 1.77 4.04
CA PHE A 75 -12.13 2.87 3.22
C PHE A 75 -12.75 2.70 1.83
N HIS A 76 -13.63 3.64 1.44
CA HIS A 76 -14.38 3.57 0.17
C HIS A 76 -13.71 4.36 -0.96
N ASN A 77 -12.71 5.19 -0.64
CA ASN A 77 -11.94 5.98 -1.58
C ASN A 77 -10.58 6.37 -0.97
N CYS A 78 -9.59 6.63 -1.82
CA CYS A 78 -8.24 7.04 -1.42
C CYS A 78 -7.53 6.05 -0.47
N THR A 79 -7.67 4.76 -0.77
CA THR A 79 -7.13 3.66 0.04
C THR A 79 -5.90 3.07 -0.62
N ALA A 80 -4.78 3.03 0.09
CA ALA A 80 -3.64 2.22 -0.29
C ALA A 80 -3.86 0.76 0.13
N VAL A 81 -3.69 -0.18 -0.79
CA VAL A 81 -3.74 -1.62 -0.52
C VAL A 81 -2.38 -2.21 -0.84
N VAL A 82 -1.78 -2.84 0.17
CA VAL A 82 -0.47 -3.47 0.06
C VAL A 82 -0.60 -4.92 0.46
N CYS A 83 -0.08 -5.81 -0.37
CA CYS A 83 0.08 -7.23 -0.08
C CYS A 83 1.56 -7.55 -0.20
N VAL A 84 2.14 -8.20 0.80
CA VAL A 84 3.54 -8.61 0.78
C VAL A 84 3.59 -10.13 0.83
N LEU A 85 4.35 -10.73 -0.08
CA LEU A 85 4.59 -12.16 -0.12
C LEU A 85 5.98 -12.43 0.47
N PRO A 86 6.15 -13.47 1.28
CA PRO A 86 7.46 -13.86 1.79
C PRO A 86 8.38 -14.32 0.64
N ALA A 87 9.70 -14.26 0.88
CA ALA A 87 10.72 -14.78 -0.03
C ALA A 87 10.65 -16.31 -0.21
#